data_AF-A0A963HR57-F1
#
_entry.id   AF-A0A963HR57-F1
#
_cell.length_a   1.000
_cell.length_b   1.000
_cell.length_c   1.000
_cell.angle_alpha   90.00
_cell.angle_beta   90.00
_cell.angle_gamma   90.00
#
_symmetry.space_group_name_H-M   'P 1'
#
loop_
_entity.id
_entity.type
_entity.pdbx_description
1 polymer ?
#
loop_
_entity_poly.entity_id
_entity_poly.type
_entity_poly.pdbx_seq_one_letter_code
_entity_poly.pdbx_strand_id
1 'polypeptide(L)'
;LVVLSGIVGMKRMNDRVVRVASVSGTTFACEGLDTSNTTIYGSYTSGGIANEVTTLSAFDSVTAVNIPDGGPDEIDITAISDSTRQIVYGHDAVIKGTIDLYSDPNATPIAEVLLASDLRTARVFRLTTASGYVHIFNATNISGGGGFAASSGQAATGQISVTLPYRIQAFSS
;
A
#
# COMPACT_ATOMS: atom_id res chain seq x y z
N LEU A 1 -7.79 -5.51 10.84
CA LEU A 1 -7.62 -4.68 9.63
C LEU A 1 -8.53 -5.26 8.56
N VAL A 2 -9.09 -4.44 7.68
CA VAL A 2 -10.03 -4.92 6.65
C VAL A 2 -9.60 -4.41 5.29
N VAL A 3 -9.57 -5.28 4.28
CA VAL A 3 -9.37 -4.90 2.88
C VAL A 3 -10.73 -4.78 2.20
N LEU A 4 -10.97 -3.65 1.55
CA LEU A 4 -12.22 -3.38 0.85
C LEU A 4 -12.08 -3.68 -0.64
N SER A 5 -13.04 -4.38 -1.23
CA SER A 5 -13.09 -4.61 -2.67
C SER A 5 -14.52 -4.66 -3.19
N GLY A 6 -14.72 -4.49 -4.50
CA GLY A 6 -16.03 -4.64 -5.14
C GLY A 6 -17.09 -3.59 -4.76
N ILE A 7 -16.70 -2.45 -4.21
CA ILE A 7 -17.60 -1.33 -3.91
C ILE A 7 -17.97 -0.60 -5.21
N VAL A 8 -19.26 -0.39 -5.43
CA VAL A 8 -19.80 0.39 -6.55
C VAL A 8 -20.14 1.80 -6.07
N GLY A 9 -19.75 2.80 -6.84
CA GLY A 9 -19.92 4.23 -6.53
C GLY A 9 -18.72 4.82 -5.79
N MET A 10 -18.32 4.22 -4.66
CA MET A 10 -17.11 4.61 -3.91
C MET A 10 -15.84 3.87 -4.36
N LYS A 11 -15.51 3.96 -5.66
CA LYS A 11 -14.43 3.15 -6.25
C LYS A 11 -13.05 3.41 -5.63
N ARG A 12 -12.79 4.62 -5.12
CA ARG A 12 -11.53 4.98 -4.45
C ARG A 12 -11.31 4.26 -3.12
N MET A 13 -12.32 3.57 -2.59
CA MET A 13 -12.20 2.74 -1.39
C MET A 13 -11.78 1.30 -1.72
N ASN A 14 -11.97 0.84 -2.96
CA ASN A 14 -11.52 -0.49 -3.37
C ASN A 14 -9.99 -0.57 -3.29
N ASP A 15 -9.47 -1.72 -2.87
CA ASP A 15 -8.07 -2.04 -2.66
C ASP A 15 -7.38 -1.27 -1.53
N ARG A 16 -8.15 -0.54 -0.71
CA ARG A 16 -7.64 0.05 0.54
C ARG A 16 -7.73 -0.95 1.68
N VAL A 17 -6.70 -0.94 2.52
CA VAL A 17 -6.78 -1.46 3.88
C VAL A 17 -7.26 -0.35 4.82
N VAL A 18 -8.17 -0.68 5.72
CA VAL A 18 -8.72 0.24 6.72
C VAL A 18 -8.67 -0.38 8.11
N ARG A 19 -8.54 0.49 9.12
CA ARG A 19 -8.81 0.15 10.53
C ARG A 19 -10.26 0.50 10.84
N VAL A 20 -10.99 -0.47 11.39
CA VAL A 20 -12.40 -0.29 11.77
C VAL A 20 -12.44 0.46 13.10
N ALA A 21 -13.06 1.64 13.10
CA ALA A 21 -13.21 2.48 14.29
C ALA A 21 -14.44 2.08 15.12
N SER A 22 -15.55 1.75 14.45
CA SER A 22 -16.78 1.27 15.08
C SER A 22 -17.60 0.44 14.11
N VAL A 23 -18.44 -0.44 14.64
CA VAL A 23 -19.38 -1.25 13.87
C VAL A 23 -20.79 -0.95 14.37
N SER A 24 -21.70 -0.68 13.45
CA SER A 24 -23.12 -0.47 13.72
C SER A 24 -23.93 -1.34 12.76
N GLY A 25 -24.32 -2.51 13.25
CA GLY A 25 -25.03 -3.52 12.45
C GLY A 25 -24.20 -3.98 11.26
N THR A 26 -24.67 -3.69 10.05
CA THR A 26 -24.00 -4.05 8.78
C THR A 26 -23.07 -2.96 8.25
N THR A 27 -22.90 -1.86 8.99
CA THR A 27 -22.04 -0.73 8.60
C THR A 27 -20.88 -0.58 9.58
N PHE A 28 -19.76 -0.06 9.10
CA PHE A 28 -18.59 0.22 9.93
C PHE A 28 -17.97 1.56 9.55
N ALA A 29 -17.41 2.25 10.55
CA ALA A 29 -16.64 3.46 10.34
C ALA A 29 -15.16 3.10 10.11
N CYS A 30 -14.55 3.75 9.11
CA CYS A 30 -13.11 3.64 8.85
C CYS A 30 -12.39 4.76 9.58
N GLU A 31 -11.35 4.43 10.34
CA GLU A 31 -10.51 5.45 10.96
C GLU A 31 -9.67 6.19 9.93
N GLY A 32 -9.47 7.50 10.11
CA GLY A 32 -8.58 8.31 9.27
C GLY A 32 -9.08 8.56 7.84
N LEU A 33 -10.29 8.10 7.48
CA LEU A 33 -10.91 8.33 6.17
C LEU A 33 -12.29 8.97 6.36
N ASP A 34 -12.43 10.20 5.87
CA ASP A 34 -13.72 10.89 5.83
C ASP A 34 -14.54 10.47 4.60
N THR A 35 -15.21 9.33 4.74
CA THR A 35 -16.10 8.79 3.69
C THR A 35 -17.37 9.60 3.48
N SER A 36 -17.63 10.63 4.31
CA SER A 36 -18.72 11.59 4.08
C SER A 36 -18.40 12.58 2.97
N ASN A 37 -17.13 12.75 2.62
CA ASN A 37 -16.70 13.60 1.52
C ASN A 37 -16.96 12.92 0.15
N THR A 38 -18.16 13.12 -0.36
CA THR A 38 -18.59 12.56 -1.65
C THR A 38 -17.87 13.15 -2.86
N THR A 39 -17.21 14.30 -2.72
CA THR A 39 -16.37 14.88 -3.77
C THR A 39 -15.11 14.07 -3.99
N ILE A 40 -14.52 13.57 -2.89
CA ILE A 40 -13.33 12.71 -2.95
C ILE A 40 -13.76 11.27 -3.27
N TYR A 41 -14.67 10.70 -2.48
CA TYR A 41 -14.94 9.26 -2.53
C TYR A 41 -16.07 8.88 -3.47
N GLY A 42 -16.88 9.81 -3.96
CA GLY A 42 -18.13 9.52 -4.66
C GLY A 42 -19.25 9.10 -3.70
N SER A 43 -20.42 8.81 -4.25
CA SER A 43 -21.56 8.28 -3.48
C SER A 43 -21.56 6.77 -3.51
N TYR A 44 -21.79 6.12 -2.37
CA TYR A 44 -21.97 4.67 -2.32
C TYR A 44 -23.23 4.29 -3.11
N THR A 45 -23.15 3.24 -3.92
CA THR A 45 -24.29 2.73 -4.68
C THR A 45 -24.71 1.36 -4.18
N SER A 46 -23.80 0.39 -4.21
CA SER A 46 -24.05 -1.00 -3.78
C SER A 46 -22.75 -1.80 -3.72
N GLY A 47 -22.84 -3.05 -3.26
CA GLY A 47 -21.72 -3.98 -3.21
C GLY A 47 -20.74 -3.68 -2.07
N GLY A 48 -19.52 -4.18 -2.23
CA GLY A 48 -18.49 -4.11 -1.20
C GLY A 48 -18.32 -5.44 -0.47
N ILE A 49 -17.09 -5.92 -0.47
CA ILE A 49 -16.63 -7.05 0.32
C ILE A 49 -15.60 -6.52 1.30
N ALA A 50 -15.82 -6.79 2.58
CA ALA A 50 -14.91 -6.49 3.67
C ALA A 50 -14.16 -7.78 4.01
N ASN A 51 -12.93 -7.93 3.51
CA ASN A 51 -12.10 -9.09 3.82
C ASN A 51 -11.26 -8.77 5.05
N GLU A 52 -11.54 -9.45 6.15
CA GLU A 52 -10.76 -9.30 7.37
C GLU A 52 -9.35 -9.91 7.21
N VAL A 53 -8.34 -9.15 7.62
CA VAL A 53 -6.97 -9.63 7.73
C VAL A 53 -6.83 -10.39 9.05
N THR A 54 -6.85 -11.71 8.97
CA THR A 54 -6.85 -12.61 10.14
C THR A 54 -5.48 -12.80 10.76
N THR A 55 -4.42 -12.77 9.94
CA THR A 55 -3.04 -13.05 10.38
C THR A 55 -2.05 -12.13 9.69
N LEU A 56 -1.04 -11.68 10.45
CA LEU A 56 0.11 -10.93 9.94
C LEU A 56 1.39 -11.60 10.43
N SER A 57 2.28 -11.94 9.51
CA SER A 57 3.62 -12.46 9.82
C SER A 57 4.58 -11.29 10.03
N ALA A 58 5.28 -11.28 11.16
CA ALA A 58 6.27 -10.25 11.46
C ALA A 58 7.59 -10.54 10.73
N PHE A 59 8.22 -9.49 10.20
CA PHE A 59 9.59 -9.55 9.74
C PHE A 59 10.53 -9.13 10.88
N ASP A 60 11.60 -9.89 11.10
CA ASP A 60 12.63 -9.58 12.11
C ASP A 60 13.91 -8.96 11.51
N SER A 61 14.09 -9.09 10.19
CA SER A 61 15.32 -8.73 9.48
C SER A 61 15.25 -7.43 8.68
N VAL A 62 14.20 -6.62 8.81
CA VAL A 62 14.02 -5.39 8.03
C VAL A 62 14.98 -4.30 8.49
N THR A 63 15.74 -3.75 7.55
CA THR A 63 16.73 -2.69 7.81
C THR A 63 16.24 -1.32 7.33
N ALA A 64 15.45 -1.27 6.26
CA ALA A 64 14.89 -0.02 5.74
C ALA A 64 13.52 -0.24 5.10
N VAL A 65 12.66 0.79 5.22
CA VAL A 65 11.39 0.87 4.50
C VAL A 65 11.35 2.22 3.81
N ASN A 66 11.34 2.23 2.48
CA ASN A 66 11.24 3.43 1.68
C ASN A 66 10.00 3.35 0.79
N ILE A 67 8.95 4.07 1.17
CA ILE A 67 7.73 4.18 0.37
C ILE A 67 7.47 5.67 0.16
N PRO A 68 7.97 6.26 -0.93
CA PRO A 68 7.76 7.66 -1.22
C PRO A 68 6.28 7.93 -1.49
N ASP A 69 5.85 9.17 -1.29
CA ASP A 69 4.54 9.61 -1.77
C ASP A 69 4.56 9.67 -3.31
N GLY A 70 3.60 9.02 -3.96
CA GLY A 70 3.46 9.10 -5.42
C GLY A 70 2.88 10.46 -5.82
N GLY A 71 3.58 11.16 -6.72
CA GLY A 71 3.05 12.35 -7.39
C GLY A 71 2.11 11.97 -8.53
N PRO A 72 1.09 12.79 -8.88
CA PRO A 72 0.24 12.55 -10.05
C PRO A 72 1.05 12.58 -11.36
N ASP A 73 0.59 11.84 -12.38
CA ASP A 73 1.22 11.87 -13.70
C ASP A 73 1.10 13.27 -14.31
N GLU A 74 2.21 13.86 -14.76
CA GLU A 74 2.20 15.16 -15.43
C GLU A 74 1.98 14.97 -16.93
N ILE A 75 0.86 15.49 -17.45
CA ILE A 75 0.61 15.58 -18.89
C ILE A 75 0.97 16.99 -19.34
N ASP A 76 1.98 17.07 -20.20
CA ASP A 76 2.34 18.33 -20.86
C ASP A 76 1.37 18.61 -22.01
N ILE A 77 0.63 19.71 -21.91
CA ILE A 77 -0.32 20.17 -22.94
C ILE A 77 0.12 21.50 -23.56
N THR A 78 1.40 21.84 -23.48
CA THR A 78 1.91 23.11 -23.98
C THR A 78 1.57 23.28 -25.46
N ALA A 79 0.72 24.26 -25.75
CA ALA A 79 0.34 24.60 -27.12
C ALA A 79 1.45 25.40 -27.80
N ILE A 80 1.55 25.32 -29.14
CA ILE A 80 2.58 26.04 -29.92
C ILE A 80 2.52 27.57 -29.73
N SER A 81 1.33 28.09 -29.40
CA SER A 81 1.11 29.51 -29.13
C SER A 81 1.45 29.93 -27.69
N ASP A 82 1.74 28.98 -26.81
CA ASP A 82 2.00 29.27 -25.41
C ASP A 82 3.49 29.57 -25.19
N SER A 83 3.75 30.55 -24.32
CA SER A 83 5.09 31.00 -23.95
C SER A 83 5.57 30.38 -22.63
N THR A 84 4.69 29.66 -21.94
CA THR A 84 4.98 28.98 -20.67
C THR A 84 4.51 27.53 -20.72
N ARG A 85 5.25 26.64 -20.06
CA ARG A 85 4.92 25.20 -19.99
C ARG A 85 3.60 25.00 -19.23
N GLN A 86 2.62 24.39 -19.88
CA GLN A 86 1.33 24.04 -19.27
C GLN A 86 1.33 22.56 -18.92
N ILE A 87 1.09 22.28 -17.64
CA ILE A 87 1.03 20.92 -17.12
C ILE A 87 -0.37 20.69 -16.57
N VAL A 88 -1.01 19.63 -17.01
CA VAL A 88 -2.24 19.12 -16.41
C VAL A 88 -1.91 17.83 -15.68
N TYR A 89 -2.38 17.71 -14.44
CA TYR A 89 -2.29 16.47 -13.70
C TYR A 89 -3.26 15.45 -14.31
N GLY A 90 -2.70 14.33 -14.75
CA GLY A 90 -3.41 13.15 -15.24
C GLY A 90 -3.92 12.29 -14.09
N HIS A 91 -3.84 10.97 -14.27
CA HIS A 91 -4.23 10.03 -13.22
C HIS A 91 -3.26 10.06 -12.03
N ASP A 92 -3.77 9.71 -10.85
CA ASP A 92 -2.92 9.50 -9.67
C ASP A 92 -1.89 8.42 -10.01
N ALA A 93 -0.60 8.74 -9.93
CA ALA A 93 0.42 7.77 -10.26
C ALA A 93 0.49 6.68 -9.20
N VAL A 94 0.93 5.50 -9.64
CA VAL A 94 1.11 4.35 -8.77
C VAL A 94 2.33 4.54 -7.88
N ILE A 95 2.17 4.31 -6.58
CA ILE A 95 3.25 4.43 -5.61
C ILE A 95 4.13 3.18 -5.67
N LYS A 96 5.45 3.37 -5.80
CA LYS A 96 6.44 2.28 -5.74
C LYS A 96 7.31 2.48 -4.52
N GLY A 97 7.46 1.45 -3.71
CA GLY A 97 8.33 1.45 -2.55
C GLY A 97 9.22 0.21 -2.48
N THR A 98 10.26 0.29 -1.66
CA THR A 98 11.19 -0.80 -1.38
C THR A 98 11.28 -1.06 0.12
N ILE A 99 11.45 -2.32 0.47
CA ILE A 99 11.71 -2.79 1.83
C ILE A 99 13.01 -3.58 1.74
N ASP A 100 14.03 -3.11 2.46
CA ASP A 100 15.34 -3.73 2.52
C ASP A 100 15.43 -4.57 3.79
N LEU A 101 16.01 -5.77 3.68
CA LEU A 101 16.13 -6.72 4.78
C LEU A 101 17.42 -7.53 4.70
N TYR A 102 17.83 -8.15 5.81
CA TYR A 102 18.84 -9.21 5.76
C TYR A 102 18.24 -10.48 5.17
N SER A 103 18.95 -11.06 4.20
CA SER A 103 18.51 -12.25 3.48
C SER A 103 18.47 -13.45 4.43
N ASP A 104 17.26 -13.89 4.78
CA ASP A 104 17.01 -15.17 5.46
C ASP A 104 15.98 -15.98 4.64
N PRO A 105 16.42 -17.04 3.94
CA PRO A 105 15.53 -17.86 3.12
C PRO A 105 14.57 -18.73 3.96
N ASN A 106 14.81 -18.92 5.26
CA ASN A 106 13.97 -19.75 6.13
C ASN A 106 12.87 -18.94 6.83
N ALA A 107 12.87 -17.62 6.70
CA ALA A 107 11.88 -16.76 7.32
C ALA A 107 10.48 -17.02 6.71
N THR A 108 9.52 -17.40 7.55
CA THR A 108 8.10 -17.55 7.17
C THR A 108 7.54 -16.38 6.35
N PRO A 109 7.78 -15.09 6.69
CA PRO A 109 7.24 -14.00 5.87
C PRO A 109 7.86 -13.92 4.46
N ILE A 110 9.06 -14.44 4.24
CA ILE A 110 9.71 -14.45 2.91
C ILE A 110 9.06 -15.47 1.98
N ALA A 111 8.65 -16.64 2.50
CA ALA A 111 7.88 -17.62 1.73
C ALA A 111 6.55 -17.04 1.24
N GLU A 112 5.86 -16.27 2.09
CA GLU A 112 4.61 -15.59 1.73
C GLU A 112 4.82 -14.49 0.68
N VAL A 113 5.92 -13.73 0.78
CA VAL A 113 6.29 -12.72 -0.22
C VAL A 113 6.59 -13.36 -1.57
N LEU A 114 7.29 -14.50 -1.58
CA LEU A 114 7.58 -15.23 -2.80
C LEU A 114 6.30 -15.77 -3.46
N LEU A 115 5.40 -16.37 -2.69
CA LEU A 115 4.08 -16.80 -3.16
C LEU A 115 3.24 -15.63 -3.69
N ALA A 116 3.26 -14.49 -3.00
CA ALA A 116 2.56 -13.28 -3.44
C ALA A 116 3.14 -12.74 -4.76
N SER A 117 4.46 -12.83 -4.93
CA SER A 117 5.17 -12.45 -6.16
C SER A 117 4.80 -13.36 -7.34
N ASP A 118 4.79 -14.68 -7.15
CA ASP A 118 4.46 -15.63 -8.22
C ASP A 118 2.98 -15.53 -8.64
N LEU A 119 2.09 -15.45 -7.65
CA LEU A 119 0.65 -15.33 -7.87
C LEU A 119 0.20 -13.92 -8.27
N ARG A 120 1.08 -12.91 -8.14
CA ARG A 120 0.77 -11.48 -8.35
C ARG A 120 -0.47 -11.05 -7.57
N THR A 121 -0.52 -11.45 -6.30
CA THR A 121 -1.65 -11.17 -5.41
C THR A 121 -1.30 -10.10 -4.39
N ALA A 122 -2.29 -9.26 -4.07
CA ALA A 122 -2.10 -8.20 -3.10
C ALA A 122 -1.82 -8.75 -1.69
N ARG A 123 -1.03 -8.01 -0.89
CA ARG A 123 -0.87 -8.27 0.55
C ARG A 123 -0.92 -6.97 1.35
N VAL A 124 -1.43 -7.11 2.56
CA VAL A 124 -1.48 -6.04 3.56
C VAL A 124 -0.18 -6.04 4.35
N PHE A 125 0.36 -4.84 4.53
CA PHE A 125 1.51 -4.59 5.38
C PHE A 125 1.11 -3.67 6.53
N ARG A 126 1.73 -3.92 7.68
CA ARG A 126 1.64 -3.09 8.88
C ARG A 126 3.04 -2.81 9.38
N LEU A 127 3.43 -1.54 9.36
CA LEU A 127 4.67 -1.06 9.96
C LEU A 127 4.33 -0.39 11.29
N THR A 128 4.98 -0.83 12.36
CA THR A 128 4.86 -0.19 13.68
C THR A 128 6.19 0.48 13.98
N THR A 129 6.18 1.81 14.15
CA THR A 129 7.40 2.56 14.47
C THR A 129 7.70 2.46 15.97
N ALA A 130 8.96 2.72 16.36
CA ALA A 130 9.36 2.74 17.78
C ALA A 130 8.59 3.78 18.61
N SER A 131 8.09 4.84 17.96
CA SER A 131 7.25 5.87 18.59
C SER A 131 5.78 5.44 18.76
N GLY A 132 5.42 4.21 18.39
CA GLY A 132 4.08 3.64 18.54
C GLY A 132 3.13 3.94 17.38
N TYR A 133 3.53 4.72 16.38
CA TYR A 133 2.68 4.96 15.22
C TYR A 133 2.56 3.70 14.37
N VAL A 134 1.33 3.44 13.92
CA VAL A 134 1.00 2.31 13.06
C VAL A 134 0.71 2.81 11.67
N HIS A 135 1.51 2.38 10.71
CA HIS A 135 1.34 2.63 9.29
C HIS A 135 0.78 1.38 8.63
N ILE A 136 -0.32 1.51 7.90
CA ILE A 136 -0.93 0.41 7.14
C ILE A 136 -1.04 0.76 5.67
N PHE A 137 -0.87 -0.26 4.85
CA PHE A 137 -1.08 -0.15 3.42
C PHE A 137 -1.34 -1.50 2.78
N ASN A 138 -1.95 -1.48 1.61
CA ASN A 138 -2.17 -2.65 0.77
C ASN A 138 -1.29 -2.53 -0.48
N ALA A 139 -0.38 -3.46 -0.67
CA ALA A 139 0.44 -3.53 -1.87
C ALA A 139 -0.26 -4.42 -2.89
N THR A 140 -0.59 -3.90 -4.06
CA THR A 140 -1.26 -4.64 -5.14
C THR A 140 -0.30 -5.54 -5.90
N ASN A 141 0.95 -5.11 -6.05
CA ASN A 141 2.02 -5.94 -6.58
C ASN A 141 3.19 -5.98 -5.61
N ILE A 142 3.73 -7.19 -5.43
CA ILE A 142 4.88 -7.46 -4.58
C ILE A 142 5.84 -8.26 -5.44
N SER A 143 7.13 -7.94 -5.38
CA SER A 143 8.18 -8.65 -6.09
C SER A 143 9.44 -8.63 -5.25
N GLY A 144 10.24 -9.70 -5.31
CA GLY A 144 11.48 -9.83 -4.53
C GLY A 144 11.37 -10.87 -3.43
N GLY A 145 12.20 -10.75 -2.41
CA GLY A 145 12.30 -11.72 -1.30
C GLY A 145 13.19 -12.95 -1.59
N GLY A 146 13.36 -13.36 -2.86
CA GLY A 146 14.27 -14.46 -3.23
C GLY A 146 15.69 -14.05 -3.65
N GLY A 147 15.91 -12.76 -3.95
CA GLY A 147 17.20 -12.24 -4.36
C GLY A 147 18.08 -11.85 -3.17
N PHE A 148 19.38 -12.12 -3.25
CA PHE A 148 20.35 -11.73 -2.23
C PHE A 148 21.61 -11.09 -2.84
N ALA A 149 22.20 -10.14 -2.13
CA ALA A 149 23.51 -9.57 -2.39
C ALA A 149 24.42 -9.83 -1.18
N ALA A 150 25.63 -10.33 -1.40
CA ALA A 150 26.59 -10.61 -0.33
C ALA A 150 28.01 -10.27 -0.79
N SER A 151 28.83 -9.78 0.14
CA SER A 151 30.25 -9.49 -0.06
C SER A 151 31.04 -9.96 1.16
N SER A 152 32.35 -10.20 1.01
CA SER A 152 33.20 -10.64 2.12
C SER A 152 33.18 -9.60 3.25
N GLY A 153 32.92 -10.06 4.47
CA GLY A 153 32.85 -9.20 5.66
C GLY A 153 31.54 -8.41 5.83
N GLN A 154 30.51 -8.67 5.03
CA GLN A 154 29.18 -8.04 5.15
C GLN A 154 28.07 -9.09 5.24
N ALA A 155 26.98 -8.76 5.93
CA ALA A 155 25.78 -9.61 5.95
C ALA A 155 25.08 -9.60 4.58
N ALA A 156 24.46 -10.71 4.21
CA ALA A 156 23.70 -10.80 2.98
C ALA A 156 22.41 -9.96 3.08
N THR A 157 22.12 -9.15 2.07
CA THR A 157 20.93 -8.29 2.00
C THR A 157 19.99 -8.75 0.90
N GLY A 158 18.69 -8.54 1.11
CA GLY A 158 17.64 -8.76 0.14
C GLY A 158 16.72 -7.53 0.08
N GLN A 159 15.93 -7.45 -1.00
CA GLN A 159 14.99 -6.36 -1.20
C GLN A 159 13.63 -6.91 -1.64
N ILE A 160 12.58 -6.26 -1.16
CA ILE A 160 11.19 -6.46 -1.60
C ILE A 160 10.71 -5.14 -2.18
N SER A 161 10.26 -5.20 -3.42
CA SER A 161 9.62 -4.09 -4.12
C SER A 161 8.11 -4.23 -4.01
N VAL A 162 7.45 -3.15 -3.58
CA VAL A 162 6.00 -3.08 -3.42
C VAL A 162 5.42 -1.97 -4.27
N THR A 163 4.22 -2.22 -4.79
CA THR A 163 3.46 -1.25 -5.57
C THR A 163 2.13 -1.03 -4.88
N LEU A 164 1.74 0.22 -4.65
CA LEU A 164 0.54 0.59 -3.92
C LEU A 164 -0.38 1.49 -4.76
N PRO A 165 -1.70 1.25 -4.74
CA PRO A 165 -2.67 2.10 -5.43
C PRO A 165 -3.01 3.37 -4.65
N TYR A 166 -2.73 3.41 -3.35
CA TYR A 166 -3.05 4.55 -2.50
C TYR A 166 -1.97 4.81 -1.45
N ARG A 167 -1.92 6.08 -0.99
CA ARG A 167 -1.05 6.53 0.10
C ARG A 167 -1.20 5.67 1.35
N ILE A 168 -0.10 5.57 2.09
CA ILE A 168 -0.05 4.94 3.40
C ILE A 168 -0.96 5.69 4.38
N GLN A 169 -1.67 4.94 5.22
CA GLN A 169 -2.44 5.52 6.33
C GLN A 169 -1.64 5.37 7.62
N ALA A 170 -1.48 6.46 8.36
CA ALA A 170 -0.80 6.49 9.64
C ALA A 170 -1.81 6.73 10.76
N PHE A 171 -1.64 5.99 11.84
CA PHE A 171 -2.50 6.04 13.01
C PHE A 171 -1.66 6.17 14.26
N SER A 172 -2.14 6.94 15.24
CA SER A 172 -1.62 6.84 16.60
C SER A 172 -2.04 5.49 17.19
N SER A 173 -1.15 4.90 18.00
CA SER A 173 -1.47 3.73 18.84
C SER A 173 -2.65 4.02 19.75
#